data_AF-A0A2U1ALY2-F1
#
_entry.id   AF-A0A2U1ALY2-F1
#
_cell.length_a   1.000
_cell.length_b   1.000
_cell.length_c   1.000
_cell.angle_alpha   90.00
_cell.angle_beta   90.00
_cell.angle_gamma   90.00
#
_symmetry.space_group_name_H-M   'P 1'
#
loop_
_entity.id
_entity.type
_entity.pdbx_description
1 polymer ?
#
loop_
_entity_poly.entity_id
_entity_poly.type
_entity_poly.pdbx_seq_one_letter_code
_entity_poly.pdbx_strand_id
1 'polypeptide(L)' 'MLALLGISAYRVAFGKATAGIGIQEQTIGNTKLWVLPNPSGLNAHFPPRKLAEVYQELRLFVDLLK' A
#
# COMPACT_ATOMS: atom_id res chain seq x y z
N MET A 1 -2.82 11.19 -4.51
CA MET A 1 -2.85 9.80 -4.04
C MET A 1 -2.16 9.73 -2.68
N LEU A 2 -2.60 8.84 -1.79
CA LEU A 2 -1.98 8.59 -0.49
C LEU A 2 -1.53 7.12 -0.40
N ALA A 3 -0.26 6.89 -0.06
CA ALA A 3 0.28 5.56 0.20
C ALA A 3 0.40 5.32 1.72
N LEU A 4 -0.22 4.25 2.22
CA LEU A 4 -0.17 3.85 3.63
C LEU A 4 0.81 2.68 3.81
N LEU A 5 1.76 2.83 4.71
CA LEU A 5 2.76 1.81 5.05
C LEU A 5 2.25 0.97 6.22
N GLY A 6 1.61 -0.17 5.92
CA GLY A 6 1.10 -1.10 6.91
C GLY A 6 -0.35 -1.49 6.67
N ILE A 7 -0.56 -2.75 6.28
CA ILE A 7 -1.89 -3.30 5.98
C ILE A 7 -2.81 -3.34 7.19
N SER A 8 -2.30 -3.62 8.40
CA SER A 8 -3.12 -3.71 9.61
C SER A 8 -3.76 -2.36 9.97
N ALA A 9 -3.00 -1.28 9.88
CA ALA A 9 -3.51 0.07 10.14
C ALA A 9 -4.63 0.44 9.16
N TYR A 10 -4.44 0.12 7.87
CA TYR A 10 -5.47 0.31 6.86
C TYR A 10 -6.74 -0.51 7.15
N ARG A 11 -6.58 -1.81 7.44
CA ARG A 11 -7.71 -2.71 7.74
C ARG A 11 -8.55 -2.22 8.90
N VAL A 12 -7.90 -1.70 9.96
CA VAL A 12 -8.58 -1.13 11.13
C VAL A 12 -9.26 0.19 10.77
N ALA A 13 -8.55 1.13 10.15
CA ALA A 13 -9.08 2.47 9.85
C ALA A 13 -10.27 2.46 8.89
N PHE A 14 -10.31 1.50 7.95
CA PHE A 14 -11.35 1.42 6.92
C PHE A 14 -12.33 0.25 7.10
N GLY A 15 -12.17 -0.57 8.15
CA GLY A 15 -13.02 -1.75 8.38
C GLY A 15 -12.93 -2.82 7.28
N LYS A 16 -11.78 -2.94 6.60
CA LYS A 16 -11.58 -3.83 5.45
C LYS A 16 -10.69 -5.02 5.80
N ALA A 17 -11.20 -5.96 6.61
CA ALA A 17 -10.41 -7.07 7.16
C ALA A 17 -9.63 -7.91 6.12
N THR A 18 -10.14 -8.04 4.90
CA THR A 18 -9.53 -8.83 3.81
C THR A 18 -8.71 -7.99 2.82
N ALA A 19 -8.53 -6.68 3.07
CA ALA A 19 -7.76 -5.82 2.17
C ALA A 19 -6.34 -6.36 1.95
N GLY A 20 -5.86 -6.26 0.71
CA GLY A 20 -4.53 -6.65 0.26
C GLY A 20 -3.56 -5.47 0.14
N ILE A 21 -2.32 -5.77 -0.29
CA ILE A 21 -1.35 -4.75 -0.75
C ILE A 21 -1.77 -4.26 -2.14
N GLY A 22 -1.48 -3.00 -2.45
CA GLY A 22 -1.79 -2.37 -3.74
C GLY A 22 -2.87 -1.29 -3.65
N ILE A 23 -3.38 -0.88 -4.82
CA ILE A 23 -4.47 0.08 -4.92
C ILE A 23 -5.74 -0.43 -4.24
N GLN A 24 -6.47 0.46 -3.59
CA GLN A 24 -7.73 0.14 -2.94
C GLN A 24 -8.91 0.85 -3.62
N GLU A 25 -10.08 0.26 -3.52
CA GLU A 25 -11.35 0.86 -3.97
C GLU A 25 -11.75 2.06 -3.10
N GLN A 26 -11.37 2.04 -1.81
CA GLN A 26 -11.68 3.11 -0.89
C GLN A 26 -10.85 4.36 -1.22
N THR A 27 -11.46 5.52 -0.98
CA THR A 27 -10.87 6.84 -1.23
C THR A 27 -11.08 7.74 -0.02
N ILE A 28 -10.24 8.77 0.12
CA ILE A 28 -10.48 9.90 1.03
C ILE A 28 -10.79 11.11 0.16
N GLY A 29 -12.08 11.46 0.05
CA GLY A 29 -12.53 12.39 -0.98
C GLY A 29 -12.10 11.90 -2.36
N ASN A 30 -11.43 12.76 -3.14
CA ASN A 30 -10.90 12.40 -4.46
C ASN A 30 -9.53 11.68 -4.39
N THR A 31 -8.99 11.43 -3.19
CA THR A 31 -7.66 10.84 -3.01
C THR A 31 -7.74 9.31 -3.09
N LYS A 32 -7.14 8.73 -4.13
CA LYS A 32 -6.90 7.29 -4.23
C LYS A 32 -5.95 6.81 -3.11
N LEU A 33 -6.25 5.64 -2.55
CA LEU A 33 -5.45 5.00 -1.52
C LEU A 33 -4.65 3.83 -2.08
N TRP A 34 -3.41 3.71 -1.63
CA TRP A 34 -2.53 2.59 -1.93
C TRP A 34 -1.97 2.03 -0.64
N VAL A 35 -2.04 0.71 -0.45
CA VAL A 35 -1.52 0.05 0.75
C VAL A 35 -0.20 -0.62 0.40
N LEU A 36 0.84 -0.32 1.16
CA LEU A 36 2.14 -0.95 1.10
C LEU A 36 2.41 -1.75 2.39
N PRO A 37 3.28 -2.77 2.35
CA PRO A 37 3.77 -3.41 3.57
C PRO A 37 4.53 -2.40 4.45
N ASN A 38 4.63 -2.71 5.75
CA ASN A 38 5.47 -1.95 6.65
C ASN A 38 6.95 -2.25 6.34
N PRO A 39 7.80 -1.23 6.05
CA PRO A 39 9.21 -1.41 5.69
C PRO A 39 10.11 -1.72 6.90
N SER A 40 9.57 -1.72 8.12
CA SER A 40 10.30 -2.14 9.32
C SER A 40 10.90 -3.54 9.14
N GLY A 41 12.16 -3.71 9.54
CA GLY A 41 12.88 -4.99 9.48
C GLY A 41 12.26 -6.10 10.34
N LEU A 42 11.35 -5.76 11.26
CA LEU A 42 10.55 -6.75 12.02
C LEU A 42 9.54 -7.48 11.13
N ASN A 43 9.20 -6.93 9.96
CA ASN A 43 8.30 -7.54 8.99
C ASN A 43 9.06 -8.52 8.07
N ALA A 44 9.45 -9.68 8.62
CA ALA A 44 10.21 -10.70 7.90
C ALA A 44 9.53 -11.24 6.63
N HIS A 45 8.21 -11.06 6.49
CA HIS A 45 7.46 -11.45 5.28
C HIS A 45 7.75 -10.58 4.05
N PHE A 46 8.41 -9.43 4.24
CA PHE A 46 8.78 -8.50 3.19
C PHE A 46 10.28 -8.20 3.23
N PRO A 47 11.13 -9.10 2.70
CA PRO A 47 12.54 -8.82 2.52
C PRO A 47 12.75 -7.64 1.55
N PRO A 48 13.93 -6.98 1.57
CA PRO A 48 14.19 -5.79 0.77
C PRO A 48 13.86 -5.92 -0.73
N ARG A 49 14.10 -7.09 -1.33
CA ARG A 49 13.75 -7.35 -2.74
C ARG A 49 12.24 -7.25 -2.98
N LYS A 50 11.43 -7.88 -2.12
CA LYS A 50 9.97 -7.86 -2.22
C LYS A 50 9.39 -6.47 -1.93
N LEU A 51 10.05 -5.71 -1.05
CA LEU A 51 9.74 -4.30 -0.85
C LEU A 51 10.00 -3.50 -2.15
N ALA A 52 11.15 -3.69 -2.79
CA ALA A 52 11.44 -3.00 -4.05
C ALA A 52 10.37 -3.29 -5.13
N GLU A 53 9.92 -4.54 -5.26
CA GLU A 53 8.87 -4.94 -6.20
C GLU A 53 7.55 -4.17 -5.97
N VAL A 54 7.01 -4.17 -4.75
CA VAL A 54 5.72 -3.50 -4.47
C VAL A 54 5.82 -1.96 -4.53
N TYR A 55 6.99 -1.39 -4.26
CA TYR A 55 7.22 0.05 -4.44
C TYR A 55 7.38 0.42 -5.92
N GLN A 56 7.94 -0.48 -6.74
CA GLN A 56 8.01 -0.29 -8.18
C GLN A 56 6.61 -0.29 -8.81
N GLU A 57 5.71 -1.18 -8.38
CA GLU A 57 4.30 -1.15 -8.81
C GLU A 57 3.63 0.21 -8.53
N LEU A 58 3.83 0.74 -7.32
CA LEU A 58 3.35 2.08 -6.97
C LEU A 58 3.94 3.15 -7.89
N ARG A 59 5.26 3.09 -8.15
CA ARG A 59 5.94 4.07 -9.00
C ARG A 59 5.38 4.07 -10.42
N LEU A 60 5.22 2.88 -11.01
CA LEU A 60 4.65 2.72 -12.35
C LEU A 60 3.22 3.25 -12.40
N PHE A 61 2.41 2.96 -11.38
CA PHE A 61 1.05 3.49 -11.30
C PHE A 61 1.02 5.02 -11.24
N VAL A 62 1.90 5.65 -10.46
CA VAL A 62 2.00 7.12 -10.40
C VAL A 62 2.41 7.70 -11.74
N ASP A 63 3.35 7.07 -12.43
CA ASP A 63 3.80 7.55 -13.73
C ASP A 63 2.70 7.44 -14.81
N LEU A 64 1.79 6.48 -14.70
CA LEU A 64 0.61 6.37 -15.57
C LEU A 64 -0.50 7.41 -15.28
N LEU A 65 -0.45 8.09 -14.13
CA LEU A 65 -1.40 9.14 -13.77
C LEU A 65 -0.96 10.54 -14.20
N LYS A 66 0.26 10.67 -14.74
CA LYS A 66 0.78 11.91 -15.34
C LYS A 66 0.33 12.03 -16.79
#